data_AF-A0A6J1S6F5-F1
#
_entry.id   AF-A0A6J1S6F5-F1
#
_cell.length_a   1.000
_cell.length_b   1.000
_cell.length_c   1.000
_cell.angle_alpha   90.00
_cell.angle_beta   90.00
_cell.angle_gamma   90.00
#
_symmetry.space_group_name_H-M   'P 1'
#
loop_
_entity.id
_entity.type
_entity.pdbx_description
1 polymer ?
#
loop_
_entity_poly.entity_id
_entity_poly.type
_entity_poly.pdbx_seq_one_letter_code
_entity_poly.pdbx_strand_id
1 'polypeptide(L)'
;MASDGEPPPEDVFNILIATDIHLGYEEKDPIRGNDSFVSFEEILEIAVERDVDFILLGGDLFHLSKASADSMHRCMLLLRQHCMGDRPISFEFLSDQDKNFLNTTQTVVNYEDPNINVSIPVFSIHGNHDDPVGQNHVSSLDLLSCAGLVNYFGKNLDLQNITVSPILLQKGNTRLALYGLSHVKDKRLIRLFEEGNVTFEQPDQYTNEWFNICVLHQNRAARGVKEYIPEDQLPNFMDLIVWGHEHDCRIVPEQAPKAEYHITQPGSSVATSLSEGEAIPKCVGLLKVHKKKFLLEAIPLRTVRPFVFRDLCASEFNFEDDDMRDSSEQLEEKAEEEVNSMIQHAEGMLTGHEKQPKLPLIRLRFFYTDEGQMFNLVRFGQKFEERIANPQELILMRRRFIEKKEKRDVLDTDEMNRIYQEREDLTVEDYILKYFQQKAEEGDDSHCMSVLTAIGLNEAVKATVELQKNYVLDEIINYQSKRMTDHLMTLDVDEKNICDEIRNYNIQRAGGESQEILTQLKNAKKSSTDKPKKPSTTRKASSREDKGNDDADKTIEDSDEEFEEQVAVRGRGRGRVSRAARAARAPRAPRGARASSTSSKAKAAPQRTLQESFASQRTSSRSTANRSKIQYVDDDDD
;
A
#
# COMPACT_ATOMS: atom_id res chain seq x y z
N MET A 1 51.84 19.70 -3.06
CA MET A 1 52.46 19.10 -1.87
C MET A 1 51.40 18.99 -0.78
N ALA A 2 50.76 17.83 -0.71
CA ALA A 2 50.23 17.17 0.48
C ALA A 2 49.77 15.81 -0.05
N SER A 3 50.20 14.73 0.58
CA SER A 3 49.85 13.35 0.27
C SER A 3 48.33 13.18 0.23
N ASP A 4 47.77 12.65 -0.87
CA ASP A 4 46.46 11.99 -0.86
C ASP A 4 46.62 10.68 -0.07
N GLY A 5 46.77 10.81 1.25
CA GLY A 5 46.59 9.73 2.19
C GLY A 5 45.10 9.49 2.40
N GLU A 6 44.73 8.29 2.83
CA GLU A 6 43.37 8.02 3.29
C GLU A 6 42.95 9.07 4.32
N PRO A 7 41.68 9.54 4.27
CA PRO A 7 41.18 10.53 5.22
C PRO A 7 41.34 9.99 6.66
N PRO A 8 41.68 10.86 7.63
CA PRO A 8 41.77 10.45 9.03
C PRO A 8 40.47 9.77 9.49
N PRO A 9 40.50 8.58 10.10
CA PRO A 9 39.29 7.86 10.52
C PRO A 9 38.37 8.67 11.46
N GLU A 10 38.97 9.57 12.25
CA GLU A 10 38.29 10.51 13.15
C GLU A 10 37.45 11.57 12.43
N ASP A 11 37.69 11.80 11.13
CA ASP A 11 36.94 12.73 10.28
C ASP A 11 35.98 12.00 9.32
N VAL A 12 35.82 10.68 9.42
CA VAL A 12 34.98 9.89 8.50
C VAL A 12 33.77 9.34 9.24
N PHE A 13 32.56 9.70 8.81
CA PHE A 13 31.35 9.01 9.27
C PHE A 13 31.25 7.64 8.59
N ASN A 14 31.09 6.58 9.37
CA ASN A 14 30.71 5.24 8.91
C ASN A 14 29.23 5.02 9.27
N ILE A 15 28.36 4.89 8.29
CA ILE A 15 26.90 4.81 8.50
C ILE A 15 26.42 3.52 7.85
N LEU A 16 25.77 2.65 8.62
CA LEU A 16 25.11 1.49 8.03
C LEU A 16 23.70 1.88 7.58
N ILE A 17 23.38 1.66 6.32
CA ILE A 17 22.09 1.97 5.71
C ILE A 17 21.34 0.67 5.44
N ALA A 18 20.10 0.60 5.92
CA ALA A 18 19.14 -0.46 5.63
C ALA A 18 17.72 0.13 5.55
N THR A 19 16.77 -0.60 4.97
CA THR A 19 15.37 -0.18 4.88
C THR A 19 14.49 -1.42 4.77
N ASP A 20 13.19 -1.27 4.98
CA ASP A 20 12.18 -2.29 4.66
C ASP A 20 12.55 -3.65 5.27
N ILE A 21 12.78 -3.62 6.58
CA ILE A 21 13.21 -4.81 7.35
C ILE A 21 12.03 -5.75 7.58
N HIS A 22 10.82 -5.18 7.72
CA HIS A 22 9.56 -5.92 7.86
C HIS A 22 9.59 -6.95 9.00
N LEU A 23 10.04 -6.54 10.19
CA LEU A 23 10.00 -7.37 11.39
C LEU A 23 8.57 -7.87 11.63
N GLY A 24 8.44 -9.19 11.81
CA GLY A 24 7.15 -9.86 11.99
C GLY A 24 6.46 -10.28 10.68
N TYR A 25 7.07 -10.04 9.51
CA TYR A 25 6.58 -10.64 8.27
C TYR A 25 6.56 -12.18 8.38
N GLU A 26 5.43 -12.77 8.03
CA GLU A 26 5.15 -14.21 8.13
C GLU A 26 5.41 -14.83 9.51
N GLU A 27 5.31 -14.05 10.60
CA GLU A 27 5.64 -14.47 11.98
C GLU A 27 4.93 -15.77 12.43
N LYS A 28 3.77 -16.09 11.86
CA LYS A 28 2.99 -17.31 12.17
C LYS A 28 3.40 -18.53 11.35
N ASP A 29 4.15 -18.33 10.26
CA ASP A 29 4.59 -19.41 9.39
C ASP A 29 5.71 -20.22 10.07
N PRO A 30 5.60 -21.56 10.12
CA PRO A 30 6.57 -22.41 10.83
C PRO A 30 7.94 -22.47 10.14
N ILE A 31 8.04 -22.11 8.86
CA ILE A 31 9.27 -22.16 8.07
C ILE A 31 9.90 -20.77 7.96
N ARG A 32 9.09 -19.73 7.69
CA ARG A 32 9.51 -18.36 7.33
C ARG A 32 9.43 -17.37 8.50
N GLY A 33 8.71 -17.68 9.57
CA GLY A 33 8.40 -16.70 10.62
C GLY A 33 9.57 -16.16 11.43
N ASN A 34 10.78 -16.71 11.26
CA ASN A 34 12.00 -16.17 11.87
C ASN A 34 12.87 -15.35 10.90
N ASP A 35 12.58 -15.34 9.60
CA ASP A 35 13.48 -14.83 8.57
C ASP A 35 13.80 -13.34 8.75
N SER A 36 12.78 -12.51 9.01
CA SER A 36 12.96 -11.06 9.20
C SER A 36 13.84 -10.73 10.41
N PHE A 37 13.67 -11.47 11.51
CA PHE A 37 14.47 -11.27 12.73
C PHE A 37 15.91 -11.72 12.58
N VAL A 38 16.16 -12.85 11.91
CA VAL A 38 17.52 -13.34 11.65
C VAL A 38 18.26 -12.38 10.72
N SER A 39 17.57 -11.88 9.68
CA SER A 39 18.14 -10.89 8.76
C SER A 39 18.45 -9.58 9.48
N PHE A 40 17.54 -9.11 10.35
CA PHE A 40 17.80 -7.92 11.16
C PHE A 40 18.96 -8.09 12.15
N GLU A 41 19.07 -9.26 12.80
CA GLU A 41 20.21 -9.58 13.66
C GLU A 41 21.53 -9.52 12.86
N GLU A 42 21.59 -10.07 11.65
CA GLU A 42 22.78 -9.95 10.78
C GLU A 42 23.11 -8.48 10.47
N ILE A 43 22.12 -7.63 10.17
CA ILE A 43 22.33 -6.20 9.93
C ILE A 43 22.99 -5.54 11.15
N LEU A 44 22.52 -5.85 12.35
CA LEU A 44 23.09 -5.32 13.59
C LEU A 44 24.48 -5.90 13.89
N GLU A 45 24.71 -7.18 13.62
CA GLU A 45 26.02 -7.82 13.73
C GLU A 45 27.03 -7.14 12.78
N ILE A 46 26.63 -6.83 11.53
CA ILE A 46 27.44 -6.08 10.57
C ILE A 46 27.74 -4.67 11.11
N ALA A 47 26.77 -3.98 11.71
CA ALA A 47 26.99 -2.65 12.29
C ALA A 47 28.10 -2.67 13.35
N VAL A 48 28.07 -3.69 14.22
CA VAL A 48 29.08 -3.89 15.27
C VAL A 48 30.44 -4.30 14.67
N GLU A 49 30.46 -5.27 13.75
CA GLU A 49 31.69 -5.78 13.11
C GLU A 49 32.42 -4.68 12.33
N ARG A 50 31.67 -3.81 11.65
CA ARG A 50 32.20 -2.72 10.83
C ARG A 50 32.46 -1.42 11.62
N ASP A 51 32.25 -1.43 12.94
CA ASP A 51 32.43 -0.30 13.86
C ASP A 51 31.80 1.01 13.34
N VAL A 52 30.52 0.93 12.98
CA VAL A 52 29.81 2.09 12.43
C VAL A 52 29.55 3.15 13.50
N ASP A 53 29.46 4.41 13.09
CA ASP A 53 29.09 5.51 13.98
C ASP A 53 27.61 5.41 14.37
N PHE A 54 26.73 5.16 13.40
CA PHE A 54 25.30 4.95 13.61
C PHE A 54 24.66 4.14 12.47
N ILE A 55 23.44 3.65 12.72
CA ILE A 55 22.60 2.97 11.74
C ILE A 55 21.51 3.94 11.25
N LEU A 56 21.25 3.96 9.95
CA LEU A 56 20.23 4.77 9.30
C LEU A 56 19.21 3.87 8.61
N LEU A 57 17.95 3.94 9.06
CA LEU A 57 16.85 3.12 8.59
C LEU A 57 15.87 3.93 7.73
N GLY A 58 15.53 3.39 6.56
CA GLY A 58 14.68 4.01 5.55
C GLY A 58 13.16 3.87 5.73
N GLY A 59 12.69 3.31 6.85
CA GLY A 59 11.28 3.03 7.10
C GLY A 59 10.95 1.53 7.05
N ASP A 60 9.71 1.19 7.36
CA ASP A 60 9.19 -0.18 7.43
C ASP A 60 10.08 -1.13 8.24
N LEU A 61 10.45 -0.69 9.45
CA LEU A 61 11.13 -1.56 10.40
C LEU A 61 10.21 -2.72 10.81
N PHE A 62 8.91 -2.45 10.98
CA PHE A 62 7.89 -3.45 11.28
C PHE A 62 6.96 -3.67 10.11
N HIS A 63 6.57 -4.92 9.88
CA HIS A 63 5.62 -5.28 8.82
C HIS A 63 4.18 -4.86 9.14
N LEU A 64 3.84 -4.68 10.42
CA LEU A 64 2.50 -4.24 10.84
C LEU A 64 2.62 -2.97 11.69
N SER A 65 1.72 -2.02 11.45
CA SER A 65 1.66 -0.76 12.21
C SER A 65 1.50 -1.00 13.70
N LYS A 66 0.72 -2.04 14.03
CA LYS A 66 0.64 -2.63 15.37
C LYS A 66 1.48 -3.91 15.39
N ALA A 67 2.77 -3.75 15.64
CA ALA A 67 3.68 -4.88 15.83
C ALA A 67 3.15 -5.82 16.93
N SER A 68 3.32 -7.13 16.73
CA SER A 68 2.97 -8.11 17.75
C SER A 68 3.86 -7.94 18.99
N ALA A 69 3.40 -8.43 20.14
CA ALA A 69 4.21 -8.38 21.35
C ALA A 69 5.53 -9.15 21.19
N ASP A 70 5.54 -10.24 20.41
CA ASP A 70 6.75 -11.01 20.13
C ASP A 70 7.70 -10.24 19.21
N SER A 71 7.19 -9.71 18.10
CA SER A 71 7.96 -8.87 17.17
C SER A 71 8.63 -7.68 17.87
N MET A 72 7.86 -6.94 18.68
CA MET A 72 8.37 -5.80 19.45
C MET A 72 9.42 -6.25 20.47
N HIS A 73 9.16 -7.32 21.23
CA HIS A 73 10.10 -7.86 22.20
C HIS A 73 11.43 -8.29 21.57
N ARG A 74 11.37 -9.00 20.43
CA ARG A 74 12.56 -9.45 19.70
C ARG A 74 13.35 -8.27 19.13
N CYS A 75 12.68 -7.29 18.54
CA CYS A 75 13.31 -6.05 18.08
C CYS A 75 14.07 -5.35 19.23
N MET A 76 13.39 -5.14 20.36
CA MET A 76 14.01 -4.50 21.54
C MET A 76 15.19 -5.29 22.08
N LEU A 77 15.10 -6.62 22.10
CA LEU A 77 16.19 -7.49 22.54
C LEU A 77 17.42 -7.35 21.65
N LEU A 78 17.23 -7.43 20.33
CA LEU A 78 18.31 -7.31 19.35
C LEU A 78 18.98 -5.92 19.41
N LEU A 79 18.19 -4.84 19.40
CA LEU A 79 18.72 -3.48 19.55
C LEU A 79 19.50 -3.33 20.87
N ARG A 80 18.98 -3.87 21.98
CA ARG A 80 19.67 -3.83 23.27
C ARG A 80 20.99 -4.60 23.25
N GLN A 81 21.05 -5.73 22.55
CA GLN A 81 22.25 -6.58 22.48
C GLN A 81 23.37 -5.96 21.63
N HIS A 82 23.01 -5.29 20.54
CA HIS A 82 24.00 -4.83 19.55
C HIS A 82 24.27 -3.31 19.60
N CYS A 83 23.32 -2.50 20.06
CA CYS A 83 23.40 -1.03 20.00
C CYS A 83 23.67 -0.36 21.35
N MET A 84 23.67 -1.11 22.46
CA MET A 84 24.01 -0.59 23.79
C MET A 84 25.40 -1.07 24.23
N GLY A 85 26.14 -0.23 24.95
CA GLY A 85 27.46 -0.58 25.44
C GLY A 85 28.29 0.63 25.85
N ASP A 86 29.54 0.39 26.22
CA ASP A 86 30.44 1.42 26.79
C ASP A 86 31.26 2.20 25.74
N ARG A 87 31.06 1.90 24.45
CA ARG A 87 31.75 2.62 23.36
C ARG A 87 31.25 4.07 23.32
N PRO A 88 32.13 5.07 23.41
CA PRO A 88 31.71 6.47 23.32
C PRO A 88 31.29 6.82 21.88
N ILE A 89 30.34 7.74 21.76
CA ILE A 89 29.94 8.31 20.48
C ILE A 89 30.98 9.32 19.99
N SER A 90 31.44 9.16 18.76
CA SER A 90 32.53 9.93 18.12
C SER A 90 32.07 11.21 17.40
N PHE A 91 30.78 11.54 17.46
CA PHE A 91 30.20 12.69 16.78
C PHE A 91 29.29 13.50 17.72
N GLU A 92 29.08 14.77 17.37
CA GLU A 92 28.30 15.74 18.14
C GLU A 92 26.97 16.04 17.44
N PHE A 93 25.93 16.31 18.23
CA PHE A 93 24.64 16.82 17.75
C PHE A 93 24.61 18.35 17.85
N LEU A 94 24.36 19.04 16.74
CA LEU A 94 24.49 20.50 16.64
C LEU A 94 23.17 21.26 16.44
N SER A 95 22.13 20.60 15.95
CA SER A 95 20.83 21.23 15.72
C SER A 95 19.96 21.28 16.98
N ASP A 96 18.84 22.00 16.89
CA ASP A 96 17.86 22.06 17.97
C ASP A 96 17.02 20.77 18.02
N GLN A 97 17.28 19.96 19.03
CA GLN A 97 16.62 18.67 19.22
C GLN A 97 15.10 18.81 19.41
N ASP A 98 14.62 19.88 20.07
CA ASP A 98 13.17 20.11 20.25
C ASP A 98 12.47 20.35 18.91
N LYS A 99 13.18 20.94 17.93
CA LYS A 99 12.67 21.10 16.57
C LYS A 99 12.73 19.80 15.77
N ASN A 100 13.85 19.07 15.86
CA ASN A 100 14.06 17.82 15.12
C ASN A 100 13.11 16.70 15.56
N PHE A 101 12.70 16.70 16.83
CA PHE A 101 11.89 15.68 17.48
C PHE A 101 10.52 16.21 17.96
N LEU A 102 10.03 17.30 17.37
CA LEU A 102 8.82 18.01 17.81
C LEU A 102 7.57 17.12 17.94
N ASN A 103 7.44 16.14 17.05
CA ASN A 103 6.26 15.27 16.96
C ASN A 103 6.47 13.88 17.59
N THR A 104 7.63 13.64 18.21
CA THR A 104 7.98 12.36 18.83
C THR A 104 7.87 12.44 20.35
N THR A 105 7.76 11.28 20.99
CA THR A 105 7.56 11.21 22.45
C THR A 105 8.81 11.66 23.22
N GLN A 106 9.98 11.36 22.68
CA GLN A 106 11.27 11.78 23.23
C GLN A 106 11.83 12.92 22.38
N THR A 107 12.31 13.99 23.04
CA THR A 107 12.85 15.18 22.36
C THR A 107 14.36 15.24 22.35
N VAL A 108 15.04 14.32 23.04
CA VAL A 108 16.49 14.25 23.13
C VAL A 108 17.01 12.97 22.45
N VAL A 109 18.14 13.06 21.75
CA VAL A 109 18.81 11.89 21.17
C VAL A 109 19.20 10.89 22.25
N ASN A 110 19.00 9.61 21.95
CA ASN A 110 19.10 8.55 22.95
C ASN A 110 20.50 8.39 23.59
N TYR A 111 21.56 8.74 22.86
CA TYR A 111 22.93 8.65 23.37
C TYR A 111 23.36 9.84 24.24
N GLU A 112 22.52 10.87 24.34
CA GLU A 112 22.70 11.96 25.32
C GLU A 112 21.87 11.74 26.60
N ASP A 113 21.05 10.67 26.66
CA ASP A 113 20.32 10.33 27.88
C ASP A 113 21.31 9.86 28.97
N PRO A 114 21.37 10.53 30.14
CA PRO A 114 22.33 10.18 31.19
C PRO A 114 22.06 8.82 31.85
N ASN A 115 20.92 8.18 31.58
CA ASN A 115 20.51 6.91 32.20
C ASN A 115 20.72 5.69 31.30
N ILE A 116 21.08 5.89 30.03
CA ILE A 116 21.16 4.85 29.01
C ILE A 116 22.50 4.96 28.30
N ASN A 117 23.26 3.85 28.22
CA ASN A 117 24.54 3.84 27.52
C ASN A 117 24.38 3.25 26.11
N VAL A 118 24.31 4.13 25.11
CA VAL A 118 24.16 3.79 23.70
C VAL A 118 25.53 3.76 23.05
N SER A 119 25.90 2.64 22.45
CA SER A 119 27.16 2.49 21.71
C SER A 119 26.99 2.75 20.22
N ILE A 120 25.84 2.40 19.62
CA ILE A 120 25.53 2.62 18.20
C ILE A 120 24.11 3.20 18.11
N PRO A 121 23.95 4.52 17.89
CA PRO A 121 22.65 5.13 17.70
C PRO A 121 21.97 4.60 16.44
N VAL A 122 20.64 4.47 16.47
CA VAL A 122 19.82 4.10 15.31
C VAL A 122 18.90 5.27 14.99
N PHE A 123 18.97 5.79 13.78
CA PHE A 123 18.06 6.82 13.27
C PHE A 123 17.10 6.20 12.28
N SER A 124 15.80 6.41 12.44
CA SER A 124 14.79 5.85 11.53
C SER A 124 13.70 6.87 11.22
N ILE A 125 13.27 6.91 9.96
CA ILE A 125 11.94 7.40 9.59
C ILE A 125 10.94 6.26 9.69
N HIS A 126 9.64 6.55 9.62
CA HIS A 126 8.61 5.52 9.43
C HIS A 126 8.26 5.37 7.94
N GLY A 127 7.90 4.16 7.54
CA GLY A 127 7.35 3.85 6.23
C GLY A 127 5.82 3.75 6.26
N ASN A 128 5.25 3.04 5.28
CA ASN A 128 3.80 2.85 5.13
C ASN A 128 3.25 1.74 6.03
N HIS A 129 4.05 0.76 6.43
CA HIS A 129 3.63 -0.33 7.31
C HIS A 129 3.72 0.06 8.79
N ASP A 130 4.74 0.82 9.20
CA ASP A 130 4.92 1.27 10.58
C ASP A 130 4.47 2.73 10.81
N ASP A 131 3.47 3.16 10.05
CA ASP A 131 2.91 4.50 10.11
C ASP A 131 2.21 4.79 11.47
N PRO A 132 2.13 6.08 11.88
CA PRO A 132 1.46 6.45 13.12
C PRO A 132 -0.05 6.17 13.08
N VAL A 133 -0.52 5.24 13.92
CA VAL A 133 -1.93 4.83 13.97
C VAL A 133 -2.65 5.24 15.27
N GLY A 134 -3.99 5.22 15.22
CA GLY A 134 -4.85 5.48 16.37
C GLY A 134 -5.04 6.97 16.69
N GLN A 135 -5.81 7.25 17.75
CA GLN A 135 -6.20 8.63 18.13
C GLN A 135 -5.02 9.52 18.50
N ASN A 136 -3.93 8.93 18.99
CA ASN A 136 -2.75 9.66 19.44
C ASN A 136 -1.62 9.70 18.40
N HIS A 137 -1.84 9.16 17.19
CA HIS A 137 -0.82 9.10 16.12
C HIS A 137 0.52 8.56 16.62
N VAL A 138 0.48 7.35 17.20
CA VAL A 138 1.65 6.66 17.76
C VAL A 138 2.06 5.56 16.79
N SER A 139 3.33 5.58 16.38
CA SER A 139 3.95 4.51 15.59
C SER A 139 4.63 3.47 16.51
N SER A 140 4.89 2.28 15.98
CA SER A 140 5.78 1.32 16.65
C SER A 140 7.18 1.91 16.92
N LEU A 141 7.64 2.87 16.10
CA LEU A 141 8.90 3.59 16.34
C LEU A 141 8.86 4.52 17.56
N ASP A 142 7.69 5.10 17.89
CA ASP A 142 7.54 5.90 19.12
C ASP A 142 7.78 5.04 20.38
N LEU A 143 7.41 3.76 20.34
CA LEU A 143 7.67 2.82 21.44
C LEU A 143 9.17 2.54 21.61
N LEU A 144 9.87 2.31 20.50
CA LEU A 144 11.32 2.10 20.50
C LEU A 144 12.08 3.36 20.94
N SER A 145 11.60 4.53 20.53
CA SER A 145 12.16 5.82 20.94
C SER A 145 11.95 6.09 22.42
N CYS A 146 10.75 5.82 22.95
CA CYS A 146 10.45 5.91 24.38
C CYS A 146 11.33 4.96 25.21
N ALA A 147 11.72 3.81 24.66
CA ALA A 147 12.63 2.87 25.29
C ALA A 147 14.12 3.28 25.19
N GLY A 148 14.45 4.37 24.49
CA GLY A 148 15.83 4.83 24.27
C GLY A 148 16.61 4.02 23.23
N LEU A 149 15.94 3.24 22.39
CA LEU A 149 16.60 2.33 21.43
C LEU A 149 16.73 2.93 20.02
N VAL A 150 15.84 3.84 19.63
CA VAL A 150 15.81 4.45 18.29
C VAL A 150 15.56 5.96 18.39
N ASN A 151 16.29 6.75 17.59
CA ASN A 151 16.01 8.15 17.32
C ASN A 151 15.05 8.24 16.14
N TYR A 152 13.76 8.35 16.44
CA TYR A 152 12.72 8.49 15.44
C TYR A 152 12.67 9.94 14.95
N PHE A 153 12.87 10.18 13.65
CA PHE A 153 12.90 11.52 13.07
C PHE A 153 12.05 11.61 11.80
N GLY A 154 11.86 12.83 11.28
CA GLY A 154 11.12 13.05 10.03
C GLY A 154 9.61 12.80 10.13
N LYS A 155 9.05 12.75 11.34
CA LYS A 155 7.61 12.58 11.58
C LYS A 155 6.86 13.90 11.32
N ASN A 156 5.98 13.90 10.32
CA ASN A 156 5.19 15.07 9.94
C ASN A 156 3.71 14.86 10.32
N LEU A 157 3.20 15.69 11.24
CA LEU A 157 1.78 15.68 11.63
C LEU A 157 0.94 16.73 10.88
N ASP A 158 1.56 17.75 10.31
CA ASP A 158 0.85 18.76 9.52
C ASP A 158 0.39 18.15 8.20
N LEU A 159 -0.92 18.30 7.93
CA LEU A 159 -1.54 17.74 6.76
C LEU A 159 -1.38 18.61 5.49
N GLN A 160 -1.08 19.90 5.67
CA GLN A 160 -1.12 20.91 4.62
C GLN A 160 0.27 21.42 4.24
N ASN A 161 1.19 21.57 5.20
CA ASN A 161 2.55 22.03 4.94
C ASN A 161 3.55 21.05 5.51
N ILE A 162 4.54 20.67 4.71
CA ILE A 162 5.63 19.78 5.15
C ILE A 162 6.90 20.62 5.22
N THR A 163 7.43 20.79 6.43
CA THR A 163 8.73 21.43 6.66
C THR A 163 9.74 20.39 7.10
N VAL A 164 10.71 20.11 6.23
CA VAL A 164 11.78 19.15 6.50
C VAL A 164 12.98 19.89 7.07
N SER A 165 13.21 19.73 8.38
CA SER A 165 14.35 20.32 9.10
C SER A 165 15.47 19.29 9.27
N PRO A 166 16.74 19.62 8.96
CA PRO A 166 17.84 18.67 9.09
C PRO A 166 18.25 18.43 10.54
N ILE A 167 18.66 17.20 10.83
CA ILE A 167 19.50 16.87 11.97
C ILE A 167 20.95 17.18 11.60
N LEU A 168 21.63 17.99 12.40
CA LEU A 168 23.01 18.43 12.11
C LEU A 168 24.00 17.69 13.00
N LEU A 169 24.85 16.88 12.38
CA LEU A 169 25.87 16.06 13.05
C LEU A 169 27.27 16.50 12.62
N GLN A 170 28.24 16.44 13.53
CA GLN A 170 29.64 16.71 13.22
C GLN A 170 30.56 15.64 13.81
N LYS A 171 31.45 15.09 12.97
CA LYS A 171 32.52 14.17 13.36
C LYS A 171 33.86 14.73 12.88
N GLY A 172 34.68 15.18 13.83
CA GLY A 172 35.91 15.90 13.54
C GLY A 172 35.64 17.11 12.63
N ASN A 173 36.22 17.10 11.43
CA ASN A 173 36.04 18.15 10.42
C ASN A 173 34.89 17.90 9.42
N THR A 174 34.19 16.77 9.51
CA THR A 174 33.08 16.44 8.60
C THR A 174 31.74 16.82 9.24
N ARG A 175 30.91 17.51 8.45
CA ARG A 175 29.58 17.95 8.84
C ARG A 175 28.53 17.23 7.99
N LEU A 176 27.51 16.69 8.64
CA LEU A 176 26.44 15.90 8.02
C LEU A 176 25.08 16.54 8.34
N ALA A 177 24.31 16.87 7.32
CA ALA A 177 22.94 17.33 7.44
C ALA A 177 22.00 16.19 7.00
N LEU A 178 21.34 15.58 7.98
CA LEU A 178 20.44 14.44 7.81
C LEU A 178 18.98 14.90 7.73
N TYR A 179 18.40 14.77 6.55
CA TYR A 179 17.00 15.08 6.26
C TYR A 179 16.17 13.79 6.27
N GLY A 180 14.96 13.85 6.82
CA GLY A 180 14.05 12.70 6.86
C GLY A 180 12.65 13.10 6.43
N LEU A 181 12.11 12.39 5.45
CA LEU A 181 10.73 12.49 5.01
C LEU A 181 10.06 11.12 5.20
N SER A 182 9.41 10.94 6.35
CA SER A 182 8.64 9.71 6.57
C SER A 182 7.52 9.55 5.56
N HIS A 183 7.00 8.33 5.41
CA HIS A 183 5.96 8.03 4.44
C HIS A 183 4.73 8.96 4.60
N VAL A 184 4.30 9.46 3.45
CA VAL A 184 3.08 10.24 3.22
C VAL A 184 2.51 9.68 1.93
N LYS A 185 1.21 9.40 1.86
CA LYS A 185 0.57 8.87 0.65
C LYS A 185 1.02 9.61 -0.61
N ASP A 186 1.51 8.90 -1.63
CA ASP A 186 2.20 9.49 -2.79
C ASP A 186 1.36 10.57 -3.48
N LYS A 187 0.09 10.27 -3.79
CA LYS A 187 -0.88 11.22 -4.40
C LYS A 187 -0.96 12.55 -3.66
N ARG A 188 -0.87 12.51 -2.34
CA ARG A 188 -0.91 13.70 -1.50
C ARG A 188 0.43 14.41 -1.52
N LEU A 189 1.54 13.69 -1.38
CA LEU A 189 2.86 14.29 -1.36
C LEU A 189 3.17 15.01 -2.69
N ILE A 190 2.83 14.42 -3.83
CA ILE A 190 2.98 15.05 -5.16
C ILE A 190 2.19 16.35 -5.22
N ARG A 191 0.93 16.34 -4.78
CA ARG A 191 0.10 17.55 -4.74
C ARG A 191 0.75 18.64 -3.88
N LEU A 192 1.35 18.28 -2.75
CA LEU A 192 2.04 19.24 -1.89
C LEU A 192 3.31 19.80 -2.55
N PHE A 193 4.05 19.00 -3.30
CA PHE A 193 5.17 19.49 -4.12
C PHE A 193 4.70 20.45 -5.21
N GLU A 194 3.63 20.10 -5.95
CA GLU A 194 3.04 20.93 -7.01
C GLU A 194 2.51 22.28 -6.45
N GLU A 195 1.91 22.27 -5.26
CA GLU A 195 1.41 23.46 -4.58
C GLU A 195 2.52 24.31 -3.91
N GLY A 196 3.77 23.82 -3.87
CA GLY A 196 4.88 24.49 -3.18
C GLY A 196 4.82 24.42 -1.65
N ASN A 197 4.06 23.47 -1.11
CA ASN A 197 3.82 23.27 0.32
C ASN A 197 4.83 22.32 1.00
N VAL A 198 5.88 21.91 0.28
CA VAL A 198 7.01 21.15 0.83
C VAL A 198 8.25 22.03 0.86
N THR A 199 8.77 22.31 2.05
CA THR A 199 9.93 23.18 2.25
C THR A 199 11.05 22.42 2.94
N PHE A 200 12.26 22.47 2.38
CA PHE A 200 13.48 21.93 2.99
C PHE A 200 14.31 23.07 3.57
N GLU A 201 14.54 23.05 4.87
CA GLU A 201 15.33 24.07 5.54
C GLU A 201 16.83 23.80 5.36
N GLN A 202 17.61 24.85 5.09
CA GLN A 202 19.07 24.74 5.00
C GLN A 202 19.73 25.36 6.22
N PRO A 203 20.88 24.83 6.68
CA PRO A 203 21.65 25.46 7.75
C PRO A 203 22.16 26.85 7.32
N ASP A 204 21.93 27.86 8.16
CA ASP A 204 22.40 29.24 7.94
C ASP A 204 23.93 29.35 7.96
N GLN A 205 24.59 28.45 8.70
CA GLN A 205 26.04 28.44 8.89
C GLN A 205 26.68 27.29 8.12
N TYR A 206 27.85 27.54 7.54
CA TYR A 206 28.65 26.53 6.83
C TYR A 206 27.90 25.82 5.71
N THR A 207 26.93 26.48 5.06
CA THR A 207 26.01 25.91 4.06
C THR A 207 26.71 25.08 2.98
N ASN A 208 27.93 25.47 2.58
CA ASN A 208 28.71 24.77 1.57
C ASN A 208 29.60 23.62 2.09
N GLU A 209 29.67 23.40 3.40
CA GLU A 209 30.49 22.36 4.04
C GLU A 209 29.68 21.12 4.44
N TRP A 210 28.36 21.26 4.59
CA TRP A 210 27.48 20.13 4.92
C TRP A 210 27.41 19.14 3.77
N PHE A 211 27.55 17.86 4.10
CA PHE A 211 27.06 16.78 3.25
C PHE A 211 25.57 16.57 3.54
N ASN A 212 24.74 16.75 2.53
CA ASN A 212 23.29 16.71 2.65
C ASN A 212 22.77 15.34 2.23
N ILE A 213 22.31 14.55 3.20
CA ILE A 213 21.69 13.25 2.97
C ILE A 213 20.20 13.33 3.29
N CYS A 214 19.35 12.82 2.40
CA CYS A 214 17.91 12.75 2.64
C CYS A 214 17.43 11.30 2.58
N VAL A 215 16.65 10.90 3.58
CA VAL A 215 15.98 9.59 3.63
C VAL A 215 14.49 9.80 3.41
N LEU A 216 13.91 9.04 2.50
CA LEU A 216 12.47 9.09 2.21
C LEU A 216 11.92 7.69 1.95
N HIS A 217 10.61 7.54 2.12
CA HIS A 217 9.90 6.26 1.95
C HIS A 217 8.66 6.47 1.08
N GLN A 218 8.80 6.31 -0.24
CA GLN A 218 7.80 6.66 -1.27
C GLN A 218 7.97 5.78 -2.50
N ASN A 219 6.94 5.67 -3.33
CA ASN A 219 7.08 5.02 -4.64
C ASN A 219 8.06 5.78 -5.54
N ARG A 220 9.01 5.05 -6.15
CA ARG A 220 9.96 5.55 -7.15
C ARG A 220 9.51 5.17 -8.55
N ALA A 221 9.05 3.93 -8.73
CA ALA A 221 8.60 3.42 -10.03
C ALA A 221 7.23 4.00 -10.41
N ALA A 222 7.01 4.22 -11.71
CA ALA A 222 5.73 4.71 -12.20
C ALA A 222 4.65 3.61 -12.12
N ARG A 223 3.96 3.51 -10.98
CA ARG A 223 2.86 2.55 -10.74
C ARG A 223 1.48 3.07 -11.18
N GLY A 224 1.37 4.36 -11.51
CA GLY A 224 0.14 5.00 -11.97
C GLY A 224 0.31 6.51 -12.12
N VAL A 225 -0.74 7.20 -12.58
CA VAL A 225 -0.72 8.66 -12.71
C VAL A 225 -0.69 9.28 -11.32
N LYS A 226 0.40 10.01 -11.00
CA LYS A 226 0.64 10.63 -9.68
C LYS A 226 0.64 9.63 -8.52
N GLU A 227 1.22 8.45 -8.72
CA GLU A 227 1.40 7.42 -7.67
C GLU A 227 2.88 7.13 -7.36
N TYR A 228 3.75 8.07 -7.68
CA TYR A 228 5.19 7.99 -7.39
C TYR A 228 5.77 9.40 -7.34
N ILE A 229 6.89 9.57 -6.64
CA ILE A 229 7.62 10.84 -6.59
C ILE A 229 8.63 10.86 -7.73
N PRO A 230 8.50 11.78 -8.72
CA PRO A 230 9.53 11.96 -9.72
C PRO A 230 10.83 12.39 -9.05
N GLU A 231 11.95 11.78 -9.47
CA GLU A 231 13.26 12.09 -8.89
C GLU A 231 13.54 13.60 -8.95
N ASP A 232 13.17 14.29 -10.03
CA ASP A 232 13.42 15.72 -10.24
C ASP A 232 12.68 16.70 -9.32
N GLN A 233 11.76 16.24 -8.47
CA GLN A 233 11.07 17.09 -7.49
C GLN A 233 11.90 17.36 -6.22
N LEU A 234 12.93 16.56 -5.96
CA LEU A 234 13.76 16.73 -4.76
C LEU A 234 14.79 17.86 -4.92
N PRO A 235 15.15 18.59 -3.85
CA PRO A 235 16.05 19.73 -3.95
C PRO A 235 17.46 19.37 -4.45
N ASN A 236 17.95 20.13 -5.44
CA ASN A 236 19.28 19.92 -6.05
C ASN A 236 20.48 20.15 -5.11
N PHE A 237 20.27 20.72 -3.91
CA PHE A 237 21.36 20.92 -2.94
C PHE A 237 21.72 19.65 -2.16
N MET A 238 20.90 18.59 -2.28
CA MET A 238 21.20 17.29 -1.70
C MET A 238 22.45 16.69 -2.36
N ASP A 239 23.17 15.83 -1.64
CA ASP A 239 24.31 15.09 -2.19
C ASP A 239 23.93 13.61 -2.42
N LEU A 240 23.16 13.01 -1.49
CA LEU A 240 22.71 11.63 -1.52
C LEU A 240 21.26 11.48 -1.04
N ILE A 241 20.45 10.74 -1.79
CA ILE A 241 19.10 10.34 -1.42
C ILE A 241 19.08 8.83 -1.11
N VAL A 242 18.60 8.46 0.06
CA VAL A 242 18.30 7.08 0.46
C VAL A 242 16.81 6.86 0.23
N TRP A 243 16.49 6.06 -0.78
CA TRP A 243 15.13 5.74 -1.18
C TRP A 243 14.70 4.41 -0.56
N GLY A 244 13.84 4.46 0.45
CA GLY A 244 13.13 3.31 1.02
C GLY A 244 11.80 3.05 0.30
N HIS A 245 11.02 2.07 0.75
CA HIS A 245 9.74 1.59 0.16
C HIS A 245 9.93 0.61 -1.00
N GLU A 246 10.85 0.89 -1.92
CA GLU A 246 11.10 0.00 -3.05
C GLU A 246 11.99 -1.17 -2.63
N HIS A 247 11.49 -2.40 -2.80
CA HIS A 247 12.12 -3.62 -2.29
C HIS A 247 13.18 -4.22 -3.22
N ASP A 248 13.27 -3.75 -4.47
CA ASP A 248 14.34 -4.11 -5.40
C ASP A 248 15.67 -3.53 -4.93
N CYS A 249 16.70 -4.38 -4.82
CA CYS A 249 18.00 -3.98 -4.30
C CYS A 249 18.83 -3.28 -5.39
N ARG A 250 18.81 -1.95 -5.41
CA ARG A 250 19.62 -1.06 -6.27
C ARG A 250 20.51 -0.18 -5.41
N ILE A 251 21.35 -0.84 -4.61
CA ILE A 251 22.14 -0.21 -3.55
C ILE A 251 23.34 0.59 -4.06
N VAL A 252 23.77 0.36 -5.30
CA VAL A 252 24.86 1.15 -5.89
C VAL A 252 24.29 2.53 -6.24
N PRO A 253 24.91 3.63 -5.78
CA PRO A 253 24.41 4.96 -6.05
C PRO A 253 24.30 5.26 -7.55
N GLU A 254 23.12 5.67 -7.99
CA GLU A 254 22.83 6.09 -9.36
C GLU A 254 22.68 7.60 -9.39
N GLN A 255 23.30 8.27 -10.37
CA GLN A 255 23.10 9.71 -10.54
C GLN A 255 21.70 9.98 -11.09
N ALA A 256 20.97 10.91 -10.46
CA ALA A 256 19.65 11.30 -10.93
C ALA A 256 19.73 11.96 -12.34
N PRO A 257 18.83 11.66 -13.28
CA PRO A 257 18.96 12.13 -14.68
C PRO A 257 18.94 13.66 -14.85
N LYS A 258 18.24 14.38 -13.96
CA LYS A 258 18.03 15.84 -14.04
C LYS A 258 18.61 16.60 -12.84
N ALA A 259 19.29 15.92 -11.92
CA ALA A 259 19.83 16.51 -10.70
C ALA A 259 21.26 16.07 -10.42
N GLU A 260 21.99 16.82 -9.59
CA GLU A 260 23.41 16.55 -9.30
C GLU A 260 23.62 15.51 -8.18
N TYR A 261 22.57 15.18 -7.41
CA TYR A 261 22.65 14.18 -6.34
C TYR A 261 22.58 12.75 -6.87
N HIS A 262 22.98 11.83 -5.99
CA HIS A 262 22.89 10.40 -6.23
C HIS A 262 21.73 9.80 -5.45
N ILE A 263 21.13 8.74 -5.98
CA ILE A 263 20.06 7.98 -5.34
C ILE A 263 20.61 6.58 -5.06
N THR A 264 20.46 6.11 -3.82
CA THR A 264 20.67 4.72 -3.45
C THR A 264 19.35 4.13 -2.98
N GLN A 265 19.06 2.91 -3.42
CA GLN A 265 17.85 2.19 -3.04
C GLN A 265 18.25 0.82 -2.47
N PRO A 266 18.42 0.71 -1.14
CA PRO A 266 19.01 -0.48 -0.53
C PRO A 266 18.19 -1.76 -0.78
N GLY A 267 16.88 -1.64 -0.96
CA GLY A 267 15.95 -2.77 -1.02
C GLY A 267 15.64 -3.33 0.38
N SER A 268 14.67 -4.23 0.45
CA SER A 268 14.25 -4.87 1.69
C SER A 268 15.26 -5.90 2.20
N SER A 269 15.17 -6.29 3.48
CA SER A 269 15.99 -7.39 4.02
C SER A 269 15.29 -8.76 4.02
N VAL A 270 14.03 -8.81 3.62
CA VAL A 270 13.24 -10.04 3.49
C VAL A 270 12.34 -9.93 2.26
N ALA A 271 12.06 -11.06 1.62
CA ALA A 271 11.13 -11.07 0.50
C ALA A 271 9.67 -11.07 1.02
N THR A 272 8.97 -9.95 0.89
CA THR A 272 7.56 -9.77 1.27
C THR A 272 6.57 -10.09 0.16
N SER A 273 7.02 -10.04 -1.10
CA SER A 273 6.24 -10.41 -2.28
C SER A 273 7.04 -11.28 -3.25
N LEU A 274 6.36 -12.19 -3.94
CA LEU A 274 6.99 -13.09 -4.90
C LEU A 274 7.11 -12.44 -6.28
N SER A 275 7.79 -11.29 -6.32
CA SER A 275 8.01 -10.47 -7.52
C SER A 275 9.43 -10.62 -8.07
N GLU A 276 9.67 -10.16 -9.30
CA GLU A 276 11.00 -10.23 -9.93
C GLU A 276 12.03 -9.34 -9.21
N GLY A 277 11.62 -8.13 -8.80
CA GLY A 277 12.49 -7.20 -8.09
C GLY A 277 12.97 -7.72 -6.74
N GLU A 278 12.13 -8.50 -6.05
CA GLU A 278 12.49 -9.10 -4.77
C GLU A 278 13.42 -10.32 -4.89
N ALA A 279 13.57 -10.92 -6.07
CA ALA A 279 14.52 -12.01 -6.31
C ALA A 279 15.98 -11.53 -6.41
N ILE A 280 16.20 -10.21 -6.51
CA ILE A 280 17.55 -9.63 -6.51
C ILE A 280 18.22 -9.87 -5.14
N PRO A 281 19.50 -10.29 -5.08
CA PRO A 281 20.21 -10.48 -3.82
C PRO A 281 20.20 -9.24 -2.93
N LYS A 282 19.72 -9.41 -1.70
CA LYS A 282 19.55 -8.31 -0.74
C LYS A 282 20.89 -7.89 -0.12
N CYS A 283 21.07 -6.58 0.04
CA CYS A 283 22.30 -5.99 0.57
C CYS A 283 21.98 -4.86 1.57
N VAL A 284 22.93 -4.57 2.44
CA VAL A 284 22.98 -3.31 3.22
C VAL A 284 24.15 -2.46 2.77
N GLY A 285 24.07 -1.16 3.04
CA GLY A 285 25.04 -0.19 2.53
C GLY A 285 25.91 0.35 3.64
N LEU A 286 27.23 0.23 3.52
CA LEU A 286 28.16 0.95 4.40
C LEU A 286 28.57 2.27 3.73
N LEU A 287 27.93 3.35 4.16
CA LEU A 287 28.22 4.70 3.70
C LEU A 287 29.36 5.30 4.50
N LYS A 288 30.43 5.71 3.81
CA LYS A 288 31.54 6.47 4.37
C LYS A 288 31.48 7.91 3.88
N VAL A 289 31.37 8.89 4.78
CA VAL A 289 31.31 10.31 4.43
C VAL A 289 32.52 11.05 5.00
N HIS A 290 33.23 11.76 4.14
CA HIS A 290 34.31 12.67 4.53
C HIS A 290 34.16 14.01 3.82
N LYS A 291 33.92 15.07 4.58
CA LYS A 291 33.51 16.39 4.06
C LYS A 291 32.30 16.20 3.13
N LYS A 292 32.39 16.64 1.87
CA LYS A 292 31.35 16.47 0.85
C LYS A 292 31.46 15.21 -0.01
N LYS A 293 32.47 14.37 0.22
CA LYS A 293 32.66 13.15 -0.58
C LYS A 293 32.11 11.96 0.19
N PHE A 294 31.55 11.01 -0.56
CA PHE A 294 31.08 9.76 0.02
C PHE A 294 31.55 8.56 -0.78
N LEU A 295 31.56 7.40 -0.12
CA LEU A 295 31.74 6.08 -0.71
C LEU A 295 30.66 5.18 -0.12
N LEU A 296 29.89 4.50 -0.96
CA LEU A 296 28.91 3.51 -0.53
C LEU A 296 29.38 2.11 -0.92
N GLU A 297 29.67 1.27 0.08
CA GLU A 297 30.05 -0.12 -0.09
C GLU A 297 28.81 -1.02 0.11
N ALA A 298 28.48 -1.83 -0.90
CA ALA A 298 27.41 -2.81 -0.79
C ALA A 298 27.89 -4.06 -0.03
N ILE A 299 27.16 -4.45 1.00
CA ILE A 299 27.42 -5.65 1.81
C ILE A 299 26.24 -6.61 1.63
N PRO A 300 26.43 -7.73 0.91
CA PRO A 300 25.39 -8.74 0.74
C PRO A 300 25.01 -9.39 2.07
N LEU A 301 23.71 -9.57 2.32
CA LEU A 301 23.22 -10.31 3.47
C LEU A 301 23.34 -11.82 3.24
N ARG A 302 23.84 -12.54 4.24
CA ARG A 302 24.12 -13.98 4.16
C ARG A 302 23.01 -14.84 4.75
N THR A 303 22.14 -14.25 5.56
CA THR A 303 21.06 -14.95 6.26
C THR A 303 19.72 -14.92 5.53
N VAL A 304 19.60 -14.14 4.45
CA VAL A 304 18.36 -14.04 3.68
C VAL A 304 18.06 -15.37 2.99
N ARG A 305 16.79 -15.79 3.04
CA ARG A 305 16.31 -16.99 2.36
C ARG A 305 16.50 -16.85 0.85
N PRO A 306 17.11 -17.84 0.16
CA PRO A 306 17.23 -17.80 -1.29
C PRO A 306 15.85 -17.70 -1.95
N PHE A 307 15.70 -16.79 -2.92
CA PHE A 307 14.50 -16.63 -3.72
C PHE A 307 14.86 -16.67 -5.20
N VAL A 308 14.20 -17.53 -5.97
CA VAL A 308 14.36 -17.63 -7.42
C VAL A 308 13.01 -17.40 -8.09
N PHE A 309 12.99 -16.41 -8.99
CA PHE A 309 11.86 -16.06 -9.83
C PHE A 309 12.20 -16.37 -11.30
N ARG A 310 11.28 -17.00 -12.04
CA ARG A 310 11.40 -17.19 -13.49
C ARG A 310 10.06 -17.04 -14.19
N ASP A 311 10.12 -16.52 -15.41
CA ASP A 311 9.01 -16.50 -16.35
C ASP A 311 9.10 -17.69 -17.30
N LEU A 312 7.96 -18.28 -17.62
CA LEU A 312 7.88 -19.35 -18.61
C LEU A 312 6.66 -19.15 -19.51
N CYS A 313 6.86 -19.15 -20.83
CA CYS A 313 5.79 -18.95 -21.79
C CYS A 313 5.39 -20.27 -22.47
N ALA A 314 4.10 -20.58 -22.49
CA ALA A 314 3.57 -21.74 -23.20
C ALA A 314 3.95 -21.76 -24.69
N SER A 315 4.06 -20.59 -25.32
CA SER A 315 4.44 -20.46 -26.73
C SER A 315 5.86 -20.90 -27.08
N GLU A 316 6.74 -21.06 -26.08
CA GLU A 316 8.12 -21.52 -26.30
C GLU A 316 8.20 -23.05 -26.50
N PHE A 317 7.10 -23.75 -26.23
CA PHE A 317 7.01 -25.20 -26.36
C PHE A 317 6.16 -25.59 -27.58
N ASN A 318 6.74 -26.42 -28.43
CA ASN A 318 5.99 -27.09 -29.49
C ASN A 318 5.30 -28.33 -28.91
N PHE A 319 4.00 -28.22 -28.63
CA PHE A 319 3.17 -29.34 -28.19
C PHE A 319 2.69 -30.23 -29.36
N GLU A 320 3.04 -29.87 -30.61
CA GLU A 320 2.53 -30.50 -31.85
C GLU A 320 3.14 -31.88 -32.17
N ASP A 321 4.15 -32.35 -31.44
CA ASP A 321 4.85 -33.61 -31.74
C ASP A 321 4.25 -34.86 -31.04
N ASP A 322 3.23 -34.72 -30.18
CA ASP A 322 2.67 -35.84 -29.41
C ASP A 322 1.15 -35.70 -29.20
N ASP A 323 0.39 -35.91 -30.28
CA ASP A 323 -1.10 -35.84 -30.40
C ASP A 323 -1.89 -36.74 -29.41
N MET A 324 -1.19 -37.52 -28.57
CA MET A 324 -1.79 -38.55 -27.70
C MET A 324 -1.76 -38.17 -26.20
N ARG A 325 -1.17 -37.04 -25.81
CA ARG A 325 -1.13 -36.55 -24.42
C ARG A 325 -1.87 -35.23 -24.26
N ASP A 326 -2.53 -35.06 -23.12
CA ASP A 326 -3.16 -33.79 -22.76
C ASP A 326 -2.09 -32.70 -22.61
N SER A 327 -2.29 -31.55 -23.26
CA SER A 327 -1.36 -30.41 -23.21
C SER A 327 -1.10 -29.91 -21.78
N SER A 328 -2.06 -30.11 -20.88
CA SER A 328 -1.94 -29.86 -19.44
C SER A 328 -0.86 -30.75 -18.79
N GLU A 329 -0.81 -32.05 -19.12
CA GLU A 329 0.16 -32.99 -18.53
C GLU A 329 1.59 -32.73 -19.04
N GLN A 330 1.74 -32.45 -20.34
CA GLN A 330 3.04 -32.09 -20.92
C GLN A 330 3.59 -30.82 -20.29
N LEU A 331 2.71 -29.85 -20.03
CA LEU A 331 3.10 -28.61 -19.38
C LEU A 331 3.46 -28.81 -17.91
N GLU A 332 2.70 -29.64 -17.20
CA GLU A 332 3.01 -30.00 -15.82
C GLU A 332 4.42 -30.62 -15.72
N GLU A 333 4.78 -31.53 -16.64
CA GLU A 333 6.11 -32.14 -16.71
C GLU A 333 7.22 -31.10 -16.96
N LYS A 334 6.99 -30.15 -17.87
CA LYS A 334 7.93 -29.05 -18.15
C LYS A 334 8.09 -28.09 -16.98
N ALA A 335 6.98 -27.73 -16.32
CA ALA A 335 7.02 -26.91 -15.12
C ALA A 335 7.79 -27.62 -13.99
N GLU A 336 7.64 -28.94 -13.86
CA GLU A 336 8.38 -29.75 -12.90
C GLU A 336 9.90 -29.77 -13.19
N GLU A 337 10.31 -29.93 -14.45
CA GLU A 337 11.71 -29.79 -14.86
C GLU A 337 12.29 -28.42 -14.49
N GLU A 338 11.55 -27.35 -14.78
CA GLU A 338 11.99 -25.98 -14.55
C GLU A 338 12.09 -25.66 -13.06
N VAL A 339 11.11 -26.05 -12.25
CA VAL A 339 11.16 -25.90 -10.79
C VAL A 339 12.35 -26.66 -10.19
N ASN A 340 12.64 -27.87 -10.68
CA ASN A 340 13.80 -28.62 -10.21
C ASN A 340 15.13 -27.89 -10.54
N SER A 341 15.22 -27.29 -11.73
CA SER A 341 16.36 -26.43 -12.12
C SER A 341 16.48 -25.19 -11.23
N MET A 342 15.35 -24.54 -10.90
CA MET A 342 15.33 -23.40 -9.99
C MET A 342 15.76 -23.76 -8.57
N ILE A 343 15.34 -24.92 -8.05
CA ILE A 343 15.77 -25.42 -6.72
C ILE A 343 17.28 -25.67 -6.71
N GLN A 344 17.83 -26.31 -7.75
CA GLN A 344 19.29 -26.51 -7.88
C GLN A 344 20.05 -25.19 -7.94
N HIS A 345 19.50 -24.19 -8.64
CA HIS A 345 20.09 -22.85 -8.66
C HIS A 345 20.07 -22.20 -7.27
N ALA A 346 18.97 -22.33 -6.53
CA ALA A 346 18.83 -21.79 -5.19
C ALA A 346 19.79 -22.44 -4.17
N GLU A 347 20.09 -23.74 -4.33
CA GLU A 347 21.13 -24.41 -3.53
C GLU A 347 22.51 -23.77 -3.72
N GLY A 348 22.80 -23.24 -4.92
CA GLY A 348 24.02 -22.48 -5.20
C GLY A 348 24.07 -21.08 -4.59
N MET A 349 22.93 -20.54 -4.13
CA MET A 349 22.84 -19.24 -3.45
C MET A 349 23.09 -19.33 -1.93
N LEU A 350 23.26 -20.54 -1.40
CA LEU A 350 23.58 -20.74 0.01
C LEU A 350 24.97 -20.19 0.32
N THR A 351 25.04 -19.31 1.31
CA THR A 351 26.28 -18.63 1.74
C THR A 351 27.12 -19.47 2.69
N GLY A 352 26.53 -20.54 3.23
CA GLY A 352 27.13 -21.36 4.28
C GLY A 352 26.99 -20.79 5.69
N HIS A 353 26.26 -19.67 5.85
CA HIS A 353 25.98 -19.10 7.16
C HIS A 353 25.05 -20.01 7.98
N GLU A 354 25.36 -20.23 9.26
CA GLU A 354 24.65 -21.20 10.11
C GLU A 354 23.15 -20.88 10.28
N LYS A 355 22.82 -19.59 10.37
CA LYS A 355 21.45 -19.09 10.52
C LYS A 355 20.69 -18.95 9.19
N GLN A 356 21.30 -19.21 8.03
CA GLN A 356 20.62 -19.05 6.75
C GLN A 356 19.53 -20.14 6.56
N PRO A 357 18.29 -19.78 6.20
CA PRO A 357 17.26 -20.76 5.89
C PRO A 357 17.60 -21.58 4.64
N LYS A 358 17.36 -22.89 4.71
CA LYS A 358 17.76 -23.85 3.66
C LYS A 358 16.70 -24.08 2.58
N LEU A 359 15.42 -23.94 2.92
CA LEU A 359 14.32 -24.14 1.97
C LEU A 359 14.14 -22.84 1.18
N PRO A 360 14.35 -22.82 -0.15
CA PRO A 360 14.23 -21.60 -0.94
C PRO A 360 12.77 -21.21 -1.17
N LEU A 361 12.56 -19.94 -1.52
CA LEU A 361 11.34 -19.47 -2.18
C LEU A 361 11.50 -19.67 -3.68
N ILE A 362 10.47 -20.22 -4.33
CA ILE A 362 10.45 -20.46 -5.77
C ILE A 362 9.17 -19.88 -6.32
N ARG A 363 9.25 -19.05 -7.37
CA ARG A 363 8.09 -18.52 -8.09
C ARG A 363 8.29 -18.69 -9.59
N LEU A 364 7.47 -19.53 -10.20
CA LEU A 364 7.40 -19.70 -11.65
C LEU A 364 6.14 -18.99 -12.16
N ARG A 365 6.32 -17.89 -12.88
CA ARG A 365 5.21 -17.20 -13.53
C ARG A 365 5.01 -17.77 -14.92
N PHE A 366 3.90 -18.47 -15.09
CA PHE A 366 3.55 -19.19 -16.29
C PHE A 366 2.56 -18.40 -17.16
N PHE A 367 2.93 -18.14 -18.40
CA PHE A 367 2.07 -17.48 -19.39
C PHE A 367 1.41 -18.50 -20.30
N TYR A 368 0.12 -18.77 -20.09
CA TYR A 368 -0.67 -19.71 -20.90
C TYR A 368 -1.44 -19.00 -22.02
N THR A 369 -1.66 -19.72 -23.13
CA THR A 369 -2.41 -19.23 -24.29
C THR A 369 -3.80 -19.83 -24.36
N ASP A 370 -3.95 -21.08 -23.93
CA ASP A 370 -5.20 -21.84 -23.94
C ASP A 370 -5.58 -22.32 -22.54
N GLU A 371 -6.88 -22.35 -22.24
CA GLU A 371 -7.39 -22.77 -20.93
C GLU A 371 -7.17 -24.27 -20.68
N GLY A 372 -7.05 -25.08 -21.75
CA GLY A 372 -6.68 -26.49 -21.68
C GLY A 372 -5.26 -26.75 -21.17
N GLN A 373 -4.42 -25.71 -21.05
CA GLN A 373 -3.07 -25.80 -20.51
C GLN A 373 -3.03 -25.63 -18.97
N MET A 374 -4.15 -25.28 -18.34
CA MET A 374 -4.21 -25.14 -16.88
C MET A 374 -4.16 -26.51 -16.18
N PHE A 375 -3.47 -26.57 -15.05
CA PHE A 375 -3.41 -27.76 -14.18
C PHE A 375 -3.60 -27.36 -12.71
N ASN A 376 -3.78 -28.36 -11.85
CA ASN A 376 -4.04 -28.12 -10.44
C ASN A 376 -2.76 -27.70 -9.69
N LEU A 377 -2.64 -26.40 -9.41
CA LEU A 377 -1.49 -25.81 -8.75
C LEU A 377 -1.26 -26.33 -7.32
N VAL A 378 -2.33 -26.63 -6.58
CA VAL A 378 -2.23 -27.15 -5.21
C VAL A 378 -1.61 -28.55 -5.21
N ARG A 379 -2.08 -29.42 -6.11
CA ARG A 379 -1.52 -30.77 -6.27
C ARG A 379 -0.07 -30.72 -6.75
N PHE A 380 0.24 -29.78 -7.63
CA PHE A 380 1.61 -29.56 -8.09
C PHE A 380 2.53 -29.12 -6.94
N GLY A 381 2.11 -28.13 -6.14
CA GLY A 381 2.87 -27.64 -4.99
C GLY A 381 3.16 -28.70 -3.92
N GLN A 382 2.23 -29.63 -3.70
CA GLN A 382 2.41 -30.76 -2.77
C GLN A 382 3.61 -31.65 -3.12
N LYS A 383 4.03 -31.72 -4.39
CA LYS A 383 5.24 -32.46 -4.81
C LYS A 383 6.53 -31.88 -4.18
N PHE A 384 6.50 -30.62 -3.74
CA PHE A 384 7.66 -29.86 -3.29
C PHE A 384 7.57 -29.38 -1.84
N GLU A 385 6.60 -29.85 -1.04
CA GLU A 385 6.33 -29.37 0.32
C GLU A 385 7.54 -29.44 1.27
N GLU A 386 8.43 -30.42 1.10
CA GLU A 386 9.65 -30.56 1.91
C GLU A 386 10.91 -29.96 1.25
N ARG A 387 10.79 -29.36 0.06
CA ARG A 387 11.91 -28.87 -0.75
C ARG A 387 11.93 -27.35 -0.89
N ILE A 388 10.80 -26.68 -0.66
CA ILE A 388 10.65 -25.23 -0.78
C ILE A 388 9.85 -24.66 0.39
N ALA A 389 9.93 -23.35 0.59
CA ALA A 389 9.23 -22.66 1.69
C ALA A 389 7.81 -22.18 1.33
N ASN A 390 7.44 -22.15 0.04
CA ASN A 390 6.17 -21.58 -0.44
C ASN A 390 5.40 -22.50 -1.42
N PRO A 391 5.06 -23.76 -1.03
CA PRO A 391 4.44 -24.73 -1.95
C PRO A 391 3.09 -24.26 -2.52
N GLN A 392 2.33 -23.45 -1.78
CA GLN A 392 1.01 -22.96 -2.21
C GLN A 392 1.10 -21.86 -3.28
N GLU A 393 2.22 -21.13 -3.33
CA GLU A 393 2.42 -19.97 -4.20
C GLU A 393 3.55 -20.19 -5.21
N LEU A 394 3.92 -21.45 -5.46
CA LEU A 394 5.05 -21.78 -6.32
C LEU A 394 4.82 -21.40 -7.80
N ILE A 395 3.59 -21.50 -8.32
CA ILE A 395 3.26 -21.12 -9.71
C ILE A 395 2.20 -20.02 -9.73
N LEU A 396 2.42 -19.03 -10.61
CA LEU A 396 1.43 -18.02 -11.00
C LEU A 396 1.06 -18.21 -12.46
N MET A 397 -0.17 -18.63 -12.77
CA MET A 397 -0.62 -18.71 -14.16
C MET A 397 -1.27 -17.39 -14.59
N ARG A 398 -0.74 -16.75 -15.63
CA ARG A 398 -1.35 -15.57 -16.28
C ARG A 398 -1.71 -15.89 -17.72
N ARG A 399 -2.91 -15.50 -18.15
CA ARG A 399 -3.31 -15.62 -19.55
C ARG A 399 -2.55 -14.60 -20.37
N ARG A 400 -1.84 -15.05 -21.39
CA ARG A 400 -1.27 -14.15 -22.40
C ARG A 400 -2.29 -13.98 -23.51
N PHE A 401 -2.90 -12.80 -23.58
CA PHE A 401 -3.64 -12.41 -24.78
C PHE A 401 -2.62 -12.24 -25.90
N ILE A 402 -2.58 -13.21 -26.82
CA ILE A 402 -1.97 -12.97 -28.12
C ILE A 402 -2.91 -11.99 -28.81
N GLU A 403 -2.65 -10.69 -28.67
CA GLU A 403 -3.19 -9.74 -29.61
C GLU A 403 -2.68 -10.15 -30.99
N LYS A 404 -3.53 -10.83 -31.76
CA LYS A 404 -3.42 -10.73 -33.20
C LYS A 404 -3.53 -9.23 -33.47
N LYS A 405 -2.40 -8.60 -33.81
CA LYS A 405 -2.36 -7.27 -34.42
C LYS A 405 -3.10 -7.34 -35.77
N GLU A 406 -4.41 -7.55 -35.75
CA GLU A 406 -5.26 -6.84 -36.68
C GLU A 406 -5.27 -5.40 -36.16
N LYS A 407 -4.42 -4.57 -36.76
CA LYS A 407 -4.50 -3.11 -36.60
C LYS A 407 -5.91 -2.67 -37.00
N ARG A 408 -6.80 -2.62 -36.03
CA ARG A 408 -7.92 -1.69 -35.99
C ARG A 408 -7.73 -0.91 -34.71
N ASP A 409 -6.74 -0.02 -34.72
CA ASP A 409 -6.71 1.11 -33.79
C ASP A 409 -7.96 1.92 -34.11
N VAL A 410 -9.00 1.77 -33.28
CA VAL A 410 -10.23 2.57 -33.37
C VAL A 410 -10.11 3.83 -32.49
N LEU A 411 -9.03 3.97 -31.71
CA LEU A 411 -8.81 5.07 -30.78
C LEU A 411 -7.33 5.45 -30.71
N ASP A 412 -7.01 6.71 -31.06
CA ASP A 412 -5.66 7.27 -30.92
C ASP A 412 -5.40 7.64 -29.45
N THR A 413 -4.67 6.78 -28.75
CA THR A 413 -4.37 6.92 -27.32
C THR A 413 -3.40 8.05 -27.04
N ASP A 414 -2.52 8.37 -27.99
CA ASP A 414 -1.52 9.44 -27.84
C ASP A 414 -2.17 10.82 -27.94
N GLU A 415 -3.20 10.96 -28.78
CA GLU A 415 -3.94 12.21 -28.94
C GLU A 415 -4.88 12.48 -27.76
N MET A 416 -5.55 11.44 -27.23
CA MET A 416 -6.32 11.56 -25.98
C MET A 416 -5.46 12.05 -24.82
N ASN A 417 -4.23 11.55 -24.72
CA ASN A 417 -3.27 11.99 -23.69
C ASN A 417 -2.81 13.45 -23.90
N ARG A 418 -2.70 13.92 -25.15
CA ARG A 418 -2.38 15.34 -25.43
C ARG A 418 -3.50 16.28 -25.02
N ILE A 419 -4.75 15.95 -25.35
CA ILE A 419 -5.92 16.76 -24.94
C ILE A 419 -6.03 16.81 -23.41
N TYR A 420 -5.72 15.71 -22.73
CA TYR A 420 -5.67 15.63 -21.26
C TYR A 420 -4.58 16.51 -20.64
N GLN A 421 -3.41 16.61 -21.29
CA GLN A 421 -2.28 17.40 -20.79
C GLN A 421 -2.43 18.91 -21.00
N GLU A 422 -3.28 19.36 -21.93
CA GLU A 422 -3.34 20.78 -22.30
C GLU A 422 -4.19 21.66 -21.37
N ARG A 423 -5.11 21.13 -20.54
CA ARG A 423 -5.97 21.96 -19.64
C ARG A 423 -6.44 21.27 -18.35
N GLU A 424 -6.14 21.86 -17.19
CA GLU A 424 -6.43 21.31 -15.85
C GLU A 424 -7.91 21.43 -15.38
N ASP A 425 -8.79 22.11 -16.13
CA ASP A 425 -10.15 22.47 -15.65
C ASP A 425 -11.33 21.72 -16.31
N LEU A 426 -11.07 20.64 -17.07
CA LEU A 426 -12.13 19.90 -17.77
C LEU A 426 -12.49 18.60 -17.03
N THR A 427 -13.78 18.29 -16.93
CA THR A 427 -14.23 17.00 -16.40
C THR A 427 -14.10 15.91 -17.48
N VAL A 428 -14.04 14.63 -17.08
CA VAL A 428 -13.88 13.46 -18.00
C VAL A 428 -14.89 13.51 -19.14
N GLU A 429 -16.09 14.01 -18.87
CA GLU A 429 -17.16 14.14 -19.85
C GLU A 429 -16.83 15.16 -20.95
N ASP A 430 -16.25 16.32 -20.61
CA ASP A 430 -15.90 17.37 -21.56
C ASP A 430 -14.78 16.96 -22.53
N TYR A 431 -13.91 16.04 -22.11
CA TYR A 431 -12.85 15.48 -22.97
C TYR A 431 -13.41 14.61 -24.09
N ILE A 432 -14.40 13.77 -23.77
CA ILE A 432 -15.06 12.88 -24.74
C ILE A 432 -15.72 13.73 -25.84
N LEU A 433 -16.40 14.82 -25.45
CA LEU A 433 -17.03 15.73 -26.41
C LEU A 433 -16.01 16.37 -27.36
N LYS A 434 -14.88 16.85 -26.83
CA LYS A 434 -13.85 17.51 -27.62
C LYS A 434 -13.11 16.57 -28.56
N TYR A 435 -12.76 15.37 -28.10
CA TYR A 435 -12.09 14.36 -28.93
C TYR A 435 -12.93 14.05 -30.18
N PHE A 436 -14.22 13.77 -30.01
CA PHE A 436 -15.10 13.47 -31.13
C PHE A 436 -15.45 14.70 -31.98
N GLN A 437 -15.49 15.91 -31.41
CA GLN A 437 -15.68 17.15 -32.17
C GLN A 437 -14.46 17.49 -33.05
N GLN A 438 -13.26 17.37 -32.52
CA GLN A 438 -12.02 17.66 -33.24
C GLN A 438 -11.82 16.66 -34.41
N LYS A 439 -12.08 15.37 -34.18
CA LYS A 439 -12.05 14.36 -35.24
C LYS A 439 -13.11 14.57 -36.33
N ALA A 440 -14.29 15.09 -35.95
CA ALA A 440 -15.31 15.47 -36.91
C ALA A 440 -14.91 16.70 -37.76
N GLU A 441 -14.18 17.66 -37.18
CA GLU A 441 -13.64 18.84 -37.87
C GLU A 441 -12.48 18.50 -38.83
N GLU A 442 -11.69 17.47 -38.50
CA GLU A 442 -10.58 16.94 -39.31
C GLU A 442 -11.05 16.09 -40.51
N GLY A 443 -12.37 15.82 -40.63
CA GLY A 443 -12.96 15.10 -41.75
C GLY A 443 -12.76 13.59 -41.72
N ASP A 444 -12.39 13.02 -40.56
CA ASP A 444 -12.22 11.58 -40.38
C ASP A 444 -13.53 10.92 -39.94
N ASP A 445 -14.33 10.50 -40.92
CA ASP A 445 -15.60 9.81 -40.71
C ASP A 445 -15.45 8.43 -40.04
N SER A 446 -14.24 7.87 -39.93
CA SER A 446 -14.01 6.56 -39.30
C SER A 446 -14.08 6.58 -37.77
N HIS A 447 -13.90 7.75 -37.17
CA HIS A 447 -13.94 7.97 -35.72
C HIS A 447 -15.23 8.69 -35.27
N CYS A 448 -16.14 8.98 -36.19
CA CYS A 448 -17.42 9.61 -35.88
C CYS A 448 -18.41 8.57 -35.33
N MET A 449 -18.93 8.80 -34.12
CA MET A 449 -19.92 7.88 -33.53
C MET A 449 -21.21 7.86 -34.34
N SER A 450 -21.70 6.65 -34.64
CA SER A 450 -22.81 6.42 -35.57
C SER A 450 -24.16 6.22 -34.89
N VAL A 451 -24.22 5.57 -33.71
CA VAL A 451 -25.50 5.25 -33.05
C VAL A 451 -25.83 6.21 -31.90
N LEU A 452 -24.81 6.70 -31.21
CA LEU A 452 -24.91 7.64 -30.09
C LEU A 452 -24.10 8.89 -30.45
N THR A 453 -24.64 10.09 -30.28
CA THR A 453 -23.83 11.30 -30.57
C THR A 453 -22.83 11.58 -29.44
N ALA A 454 -21.80 12.38 -29.72
CA ALA A 454 -20.82 12.82 -28.72
C ALA A 454 -21.49 13.50 -27.50
N ILE A 455 -22.56 14.26 -27.76
CA ILE A 455 -23.38 14.90 -26.74
C ILE A 455 -24.14 13.85 -25.92
N GLY A 456 -24.74 12.85 -26.60
CA GLY A 456 -25.48 11.77 -25.94
C GLY A 456 -24.59 10.88 -25.07
N LEU A 457 -23.37 10.58 -25.50
CA LEU A 457 -22.40 9.82 -24.73
C LEU A 457 -21.94 10.57 -23.48
N ASN A 458 -21.62 11.86 -23.61
CA ASN A 458 -21.23 12.69 -22.48
C ASN A 458 -22.31 12.69 -21.39
N GLU A 459 -23.58 12.92 -21.76
CA GLU A 459 -24.70 12.91 -20.80
C GLU A 459 -24.94 11.52 -20.19
N ALA A 460 -24.71 10.45 -20.96
CA ALA A 460 -24.86 9.07 -20.46
C ALA A 460 -23.76 8.71 -19.44
N VAL A 461 -22.51 9.11 -19.70
CA VAL A 461 -21.39 8.94 -18.79
C VAL A 461 -21.62 9.76 -17.53
N LYS A 462 -22.00 11.03 -17.66
CA LYS A 462 -22.34 11.92 -16.55
C LYS A 462 -23.42 11.32 -15.66
N ALA A 463 -24.50 10.81 -16.26
CA ALA A 463 -25.58 10.16 -15.52
C ALA A 463 -25.14 8.87 -14.82
N THR A 464 -24.22 8.10 -15.40
CA THR A 464 -23.70 6.87 -14.80
C THR A 464 -22.85 7.18 -13.56
N VAL A 465 -22.00 8.22 -13.65
CA VAL A 465 -21.19 8.72 -12.54
C VAL A 465 -22.07 9.28 -11.43
N GLU A 466 -23.06 10.12 -11.75
CA GLU A 466 -23.99 10.70 -10.77
C GLU A 466 -24.89 9.65 -10.08
N LEU A 467 -25.23 8.55 -10.77
CA LEU A 467 -26.13 7.51 -10.26
C LEU A 467 -25.41 6.30 -9.65
N GLN A 468 -24.07 6.23 -9.76
CA GLN A 468 -23.22 5.11 -9.30
C GLN A 468 -23.75 3.72 -9.72
N LYS A 469 -24.28 3.61 -10.94
CA LYS A 469 -24.95 2.40 -11.44
C LYS A 469 -24.49 2.05 -12.84
N ASN A 470 -23.70 1.00 -12.94
CA ASN A 470 -23.04 0.58 -14.19
C ASN A 470 -24.02 0.17 -15.31
N TYR A 471 -25.24 -0.23 -14.98
CA TYR A 471 -26.26 -0.67 -15.95
C TYR A 471 -26.97 0.48 -16.69
N VAL A 472 -26.79 1.73 -16.24
CA VAL A 472 -27.46 2.91 -16.82
C VAL A 472 -26.96 3.18 -18.23
N LEU A 473 -25.66 2.98 -18.47
CA LEU A 473 -25.05 3.17 -19.78
C LEU A 473 -25.62 2.18 -20.81
N ASP A 474 -25.74 0.91 -20.43
CA ASP A 474 -26.30 -0.16 -21.28
C ASP A 474 -27.77 0.12 -21.65
N GLU A 475 -28.58 0.61 -20.71
CA GLU A 475 -29.98 0.98 -20.99
C GLU A 475 -30.08 2.12 -22.00
N ILE A 476 -29.24 3.15 -21.88
CA ILE A 476 -29.22 4.30 -22.79
C ILE A 476 -28.78 3.86 -24.19
N ILE A 477 -27.71 3.07 -24.30
CA ILE A 477 -27.20 2.58 -25.59
C ILE A 477 -28.24 1.68 -26.28
N ASN A 478 -28.88 0.78 -25.54
CA ASN A 478 -29.91 -0.12 -26.10
C ASN A 478 -31.15 0.66 -26.58
N TYR A 479 -31.56 1.69 -25.84
CA TYR A 479 -32.67 2.55 -26.23
C TYR A 479 -32.38 3.31 -27.53
N GLN A 480 -31.18 3.87 -27.65
CA GLN A 480 -30.76 4.61 -28.84
C GLN A 480 -30.63 3.70 -30.06
N SER A 481 -30.03 2.53 -29.87
CA SER A 481 -29.92 1.49 -30.90
C SER A 481 -31.30 1.06 -31.40
N LYS A 482 -32.26 0.81 -30.50
CA LYS A 482 -33.61 0.40 -30.87
C LYS A 482 -34.34 1.48 -31.69
N ARG A 483 -34.24 2.75 -31.30
CA ARG A 483 -34.84 3.86 -32.06
C ARG A 483 -34.21 4.08 -33.42
N MET A 484 -32.90 3.90 -33.53
CA MET A 484 -32.21 3.95 -34.82
C MET A 484 -32.73 2.85 -35.74
N THR A 485 -32.84 1.62 -35.23
CA THR A 485 -33.40 0.49 -35.97
C THR A 485 -34.86 0.73 -36.36
N ASP A 486 -35.70 1.22 -35.45
CA ASP A 486 -37.10 1.54 -35.75
C ASP A 486 -37.22 2.62 -36.85
N HIS A 487 -36.36 3.65 -36.82
CA HIS A 487 -36.34 4.70 -37.83
C HIS A 487 -35.95 4.17 -39.22
N LEU A 488 -34.88 3.37 -39.28
CA LEU A 488 -34.43 2.70 -40.50
C LEU A 488 -35.49 1.74 -41.06
N MET A 489 -36.21 1.03 -40.18
CA MET A 489 -37.32 0.13 -40.56
C MET A 489 -38.52 0.89 -41.15
N THR A 490 -38.79 2.13 -40.73
CA THR A 490 -39.88 2.95 -41.31
C THR A 490 -39.58 3.52 -42.69
N LEU A 491 -38.30 3.66 -43.07
CA LEU A 491 -37.87 4.32 -44.31
C LEU A 491 -37.55 3.34 -45.44
N ASP A 492 -37.56 2.02 -45.19
CA ASP A 492 -37.24 0.96 -46.16
C ASP A 492 -35.95 1.29 -46.97
N VAL A 493 -34.88 1.61 -46.23
CA VAL A 493 -33.63 2.13 -46.77
C VAL A 493 -32.80 1.01 -47.40
N ASP A 494 -32.35 1.23 -48.63
CA ASP A 494 -31.48 0.31 -49.37
C ASP A 494 -30.13 0.14 -48.65
N GLU A 495 -29.54 -1.07 -48.63
CA GLU A 495 -28.35 -1.40 -47.81
C GLU A 495 -27.15 -0.45 -48.01
N LYS A 496 -27.07 0.19 -49.17
CA LYS A 496 -26.00 1.12 -49.55
C LYS A 496 -26.16 2.53 -48.97
N ASN A 497 -27.35 2.91 -48.54
CA ASN A 497 -27.68 4.26 -48.07
C ASN A 497 -27.90 4.33 -46.55
N ILE A 498 -27.73 3.20 -45.83
CA ILE A 498 -27.95 3.12 -44.38
C ILE A 498 -27.04 4.09 -43.61
N CYS A 499 -25.75 4.18 -43.97
CA CYS A 499 -24.79 5.04 -43.29
C CYS A 499 -25.13 6.54 -43.44
N ASP A 500 -25.56 6.95 -44.63
CA ASP A 500 -25.94 8.33 -44.92
C ASP A 500 -27.22 8.72 -44.16
N GLU A 501 -28.18 7.80 -44.06
CA GLU A 501 -29.43 8.03 -43.33
C GLU A 501 -29.21 8.08 -41.81
N ILE A 502 -28.32 7.24 -41.27
CA ILE A 502 -27.88 7.32 -39.87
C ILE A 502 -27.27 8.70 -39.57
N ARG A 503 -26.42 9.22 -40.47
CA ARG A 503 -25.80 10.54 -40.32
C ARG A 503 -26.84 11.67 -40.36
N ASN A 504 -27.77 11.62 -41.30
CA ASN A 504 -28.87 12.59 -41.41
C ASN A 504 -29.78 12.58 -40.17
N TYR A 505 -30.12 11.40 -39.67
CA TYR A 505 -30.92 11.24 -38.46
C TYR A 505 -30.21 11.76 -37.21
N ASN A 506 -28.90 11.52 -37.08
CA ASN A 506 -28.11 12.07 -35.97
C ASN A 506 -28.02 13.60 -36.02
N ILE A 507 -27.87 14.21 -37.21
CA ILE A 507 -27.88 15.67 -37.37
C ILE A 507 -29.24 16.27 -36.98
N GLN A 508 -30.35 15.60 -37.32
CA GLN A 508 -31.69 16.02 -36.89
C GLN A 508 -31.90 15.90 -35.38
N ARG A 509 -31.19 14.99 -34.69
CA ARG A 509 -31.36 14.70 -33.25
C ARG A 509 -30.39 15.45 -32.34
N ALA A 510 -29.27 15.94 -32.84
CA ALA A 510 -28.22 16.59 -32.05
C ALA A 510 -28.72 17.76 -31.17
N GLY A 511 -29.83 18.42 -31.55
CA GLY A 511 -30.45 19.49 -30.76
C GLY A 511 -31.40 19.06 -29.63
N GLY A 512 -31.83 17.79 -29.59
CA GLY A 512 -32.85 17.28 -28.64
C GLY A 512 -32.40 16.10 -27.79
N GLU A 513 -31.31 15.43 -28.14
CA GLU A 513 -30.86 14.18 -27.53
C GLU A 513 -30.54 14.30 -26.02
N SER A 514 -29.94 15.39 -25.57
CA SER A 514 -29.70 15.63 -24.13
C SER A 514 -31.00 15.69 -23.33
N GLN A 515 -32.04 16.36 -23.87
CA GLN A 515 -33.35 16.43 -23.21
C GLN A 515 -34.06 15.08 -23.20
N GLU A 516 -33.86 14.26 -24.23
CA GLU A 516 -34.38 12.89 -24.33
C GLU A 516 -33.72 11.96 -23.29
N ILE A 517 -32.40 12.00 -23.14
CA ILE A 517 -31.66 11.21 -22.13
C ILE A 517 -32.08 11.63 -20.71
N LEU A 518 -32.21 12.93 -20.45
CA LEU A 518 -32.72 13.45 -19.18
C LEU A 518 -34.18 13.04 -18.90
N THR A 519 -35.05 12.96 -19.91
CA THR A 519 -36.44 12.49 -19.73
C THR A 519 -36.53 10.99 -19.53
N GLN A 520 -35.70 10.19 -20.20
CA GLN A 520 -35.53 8.75 -19.98
C GLN A 520 -35.10 8.46 -18.53
N LEU A 521 -34.08 9.16 -18.04
CA LEU A 521 -33.60 9.02 -16.65
C LEU A 521 -34.68 9.43 -15.63
N LYS A 522 -35.47 10.47 -15.91
CA LYS A 522 -36.63 10.86 -15.07
C LYS A 522 -37.75 9.82 -15.09
N ASN A 523 -37.95 9.13 -16.21
CA ASN A 523 -38.94 8.05 -16.32
C ASN A 523 -38.45 6.76 -15.65
N ALA A 524 -37.15 6.43 -15.73
CA ALA A 524 -36.52 5.32 -15.02
C ALA A 524 -36.57 5.53 -13.49
N LYS A 525 -36.40 6.77 -13.00
CA LYS A 525 -36.60 7.15 -11.59
C LYS A 525 -38.07 7.08 -11.15
N LYS A 526 -39.05 7.17 -12.06
CA LYS A 526 -40.49 7.01 -11.77
C LYS A 526 -40.95 5.55 -11.84
N SER A 527 -40.31 4.71 -12.64
CA SER A 527 -40.60 3.27 -12.71
C SER A 527 -39.99 2.48 -11.55
N SER A 528 -39.03 3.04 -10.80
CA SER A 528 -38.46 2.40 -9.61
C SER A 528 -39.34 2.46 -8.35
N THR A 529 -40.56 3.00 -8.43
CA THR A 529 -41.58 2.87 -7.36
C THR A 529 -42.61 1.76 -7.61
N ASP A 530 -42.51 1.00 -8.69
CA ASP A 530 -43.39 -0.16 -8.94
C ASP A 530 -42.58 -1.45 -9.11
N LYS A 531 -42.80 -2.40 -8.19
CA LYS A 531 -42.18 -3.73 -8.21
C LYS A 531 -42.48 -4.44 -9.55
N PRO A 532 -41.50 -5.09 -10.21
CA PRO A 532 -41.77 -5.84 -11.42
C PRO A 532 -42.62 -7.09 -11.09
N LYS A 533 -43.80 -7.16 -11.70
CA LYS A 533 -44.65 -8.37 -11.72
C LYS A 533 -44.01 -9.43 -12.62
N LYS A 534 -43.75 -10.62 -12.06
CA LYS A 534 -43.41 -11.83 -12.84
C LYS A 534 -44.57 -12.19 -13.78
N PRO A 535 -44.32 -12.71 -15.00
CA PRO A 535 -45.38 -13.20 -15.87
C PRO A 535 -45.96 -14.50 -15.29
N SER A 536 -47.29 -14.55 -15.22
CA SER A 536 -48.06 -15.72 -14.79
C SER A 536 -48.27 -16.69 -15.95
N THR A 537 -47.98 -17.97 -15.71
CA THR A 537 -48.61 -19.08 -16.44
C THR A 537 -49.60 -19.80 -15.53
N THR A 538 -50.69 -20.20 -16.14
CA THR A 538 -52.04 -20.35 -15.59
C THR A 538 -52.36 -21.78 -15.12
N ARG A 539 -53.40 -21.87 -14.26
CA ARG A 539 -54.30 -23.03 -13.96
C ARG A 539 -53.78 -24.00 -12.86
N LYS A 540 -54.56 -24.45 -11.88
CA LYS A 540 -56.02 -24.51 -11.67
C LYS A 540 -56.30 -24.69 -10.16
N ALA A 541 -57.43 -24.16 -9.71
CA ALA A 541 -57.90 -24.16 -8.32
C ALA A 541 -58.71 -25.42 -7.94
N SER A 542 -58.98 -25.50 -6.62
CA SER A 542 -60.00 -26.26 -5.85
C SER A 542 -59.40 -27.35 -4.96
N SER A 543 -59.67 -27.48 -3.66
CA SER A 543 -60.75 -26.95 -2.81
C SER A 543 -60.51 -27.30 -1.32
N ARG A 544 -61.01 -26.42 -0.43
CA ARG A 544 -61.69 -26.67 0.87
C ARG A 544 -60.98 -27.44 2.00
N GLU A 545 -60.87 -26.75 3.15
CA GLU A 545 -61.47 -27.10 4.47
C GLU A 545 -60.37 -27.70 5.38
N ASP A 546 -60.26 -27.50 6.69
CA ASP A 546 -60.99 -26.80 7.75
C ASP A 546 -60.07 -26.81 9.00
N LYS A 547 -60.22 -25.82 9.89
CA LYS A 547 -59.91 -25.76 11.34
C LYS A 547 -58.61 -26.31 11.95
N GLY A 548 -58.02 -25.48 12.83
CA GLY A 548 -57.21 -25.92 13.97
C GLY A 548 -56.40 -24.76 14.57
N ASN A 549 -56.92 -24.17 15.63
CA ASN A 549 -56.48 -22.92 16.26
C ASN A 549 -55.39 -23.14 17.33
N ASP A 550 -54.74 -22.01 17.69
CA ASP A 550 -54.14 -21.65 18.98
C ASP A 550 -52.62 -21.83 19.24
N ASP A 551 -51.98 -20.64 19.23
CA ASP A 551 -51.31 -19.99 20.37
C ASP A 551 -49.79 -20.01 20.59
N ALA A 552 -49.35 -18.81 21.02
CA ALA A 552 -48.10 -18.36 21.64
C ALA A 552 -46.91 -18.09 20.69
N ASP A 553 -46.57 -16.83 20.39
CA ASP A 553 -45.93 -15.82 21.27
C ASP A 553 -44.51 -16.23 21.68
N LYS A 554 -43.49 -15.67 20.99
CA LYS A 554 -42.59 -14.68 21.59
C LYS A 554 -41.53 -14.16 20.63
N THR A 555 -41.35 -12.85 20.76
CA THR A 555 -40.43 -11.88 20.18
C THR A 555 -39.02 -11.94 20.78
N ILE A 556 -38.17 -11.02 20.25
CA ILE A 556 -36.90 -10.45 20.77
C ILE A 556 -35.66 -11.03 20.05
N GLU A 557 -35.21 -10.38 18.98
CA GLU A 557 -34.33 -9.19 18.89
C GLU A 557 -32.84 -9.62 18.89
N ASP A 558 -32.12 -9.30 17.83
CA ASP A 558 -31.09 -8.27 17.94
C ASP A 558 -30.74 -7.71 16.55
N SER A 559 -30.54 -6.40 16.57
CA SER A 559 -30.50 -5.46 15.46
C SER A 559 -29.08 -4.95 15.23
N ASP A 560 -28.65 -4.93 13.97
CA ASP A 560 -27.55 -4.09 13.50
C ASP A 560 -28.13 -2.82 12.86
N GLU A 561 -27.97 -1.68 13.54
CA GLU A 561 -28.27 -0.34 13.03
C GLU A 561 -26.98 0.30 12.49
N GLU A 562 -26.93 0.56 11.19
CA GLU A 562 -26.08 1.60 10.59
C GLU A 562 -26.90 2.87 10.38
N PHE A 563 -26.41 3.97 10.96
CA PHE A 563 -27.00 5.31 10.91
C PHE A 563 -26.53 6.05 9.65
N GLU A 564 -27.46 6.42 8.76
CA GLU A 564 -27.28 7.49 7.79
C GLU A 564 -27.95 8.79 8.29
N GLU A 565 -27.16 9.86 8.39
CA GLU A 565 -27.61 11.21 8.73
C GLU A 565 -28.43 11.84 7.58
N GLN A 566 -29.72 12.12 7.81
CA GLN A 566 -30.52 12.97 6.94
C GLN A 566 -30.81 14.34 7.54
N VAL A 567 -30.40 15.34 6.79
CA VAL A 567 -30.57 16.78 6.99
C VAL A 567 -32.06 17.18 6.93
N ALA A 568 -32.55 17.84 7.97
CA ALA A 568 -33.95 18.29 8.08
C ALA A 568 -34.19 19.64 7.39
N VAL A 569 -35.09 19.66 6.39
CA VAL A 569 -35.68 20.88 5.81
C VAL A 569 -37.03 21.17 6.46
N ARG A 570 -37.15 22.32 7.13
CA ARG A 570 -38.37 22.81 7.80
C ARG A 570 -39.35 23.46 6.81
N GLY A 571 -40.57 22.92 6.74
CA GLY A 571 -41.75 23.53 6.10
C GLY A 571 -42.86 23.88 7.11
N ARG A 572 -43.39 25.11 7.01
CA ARG A 572 -44.43 25.74 7.85
C ARG A 572 -45.82 25.10 7.72
N GLY A 573 -46.63 25.15 8.80
CA GLY A 573 -48.08 24.89 8.67
C GLY A 573 -48.99 24.91 9.92
N ARG A 574 -49.20 26.09 10.53
CA ARG A 574 -50.39 26.61 11.26
C ARG A 574 -51.40 25.70 12.01
N GLY A 575 -51.62 26.08 13.28
CA GLY A 575 -52.95 26.27 13.93
C GLY A 575 -53.24 25.33 15.12
N ARG A 576 -53.90 25.69 16.23
CA ARG A 576 -54.51 26.93 16.75
C ARG A 576 -55.04 26.61 18.17
N VAL A 577 -54.68 27.40 19.21
CA VAL A 577 -55.50 27.76 20.42
C VAL A 577 -55.78 26.60 21.43
N SER A 578 -55.77 26.70 22.77
CA SER A 578 -56.06 27.77 23.75
C SER A 578 -55.57 27.42 25.17
N ARG A 579 -55.20 28.50 25.89
CA ARG A 579 -55.50 28.88 27.29
C ARG A 579 -54.94 28.13 28.51
N ALA A 580 -54.18 28.96 29.26
CA ALA A 580 -54.34 29.28 30.69
C ALA A 580 -53.88 28.24 31.72
N ALA A 581 -53.30 28.58 32.88
CA ALA A 581 -52.75 29.79 33.46
C ALA A 581 -52.16 29.39 34.83
N ARG A 582 -51.09 30.07 35.27
CA ARG A 582 -50.71 30.41 36.67
C ARG A 582 -50.52 29.24 37.68
N ALA A 583 -49.64 29.27 38.68
CA ALA A 583 -48.55 30.15 39.11
C ALA A 583 -47.84 29.46 40.30
N ALA A 584 -46.53 29.72 40.43
CA ALA A 584 -45.76 29.93 41.66
C ALA A 584 -45.81 28.93 42.83
N ARG A 585 -44.62 28.43 43.22
CA ARG A 585 -43.93 28.83 44.48
C ARG A 585 -42.52 28.21 44.59
N ALA A 586 -41.52 29.06 44.83
CA ALA A 586 -40.18 28.75 45.31
C ALA A 586 -40.14 28.95 46.86
N PRO A 587 -38.97 29.00 47.54
CA PRO A 587 -37.86 28.03 47.66
C PRO A 587 -37.51 27.75 49.15
N ARG A 588 -36.57 26.84 49.45
CA ARG A 588 -35.64 26.98 50.60
C ARG A 588 -34.46 26.00 50.52
N ALA A 589 -33.28 26.53 50.85
CA ALA A 589 -31.93 25.98 50.67
C ALA A 589 -31.30 25.52 52.03
N PRO A 590 -29.97 25.58 52.27
CA PRO A 590 -28.91 24.59 51.99
C PRO A 590 -28.03 24.25 53.23
N ARG A 591 -27.00 23.39 53.08
CA ARG A 591 -25.71 23.27 53.84
C ARG A 591 -25.08 21.89 53.50
N GLY A 592 -23.78 21.62 53.33
CA GLY A 592 -22.53 22.34 53.64
C GLY A 592 -21.49 21.37 54.25
N ALA A 593 -20.51 20.94 53.43
CA ALA A 593 -19.04 20.93 53.70
C ALA A 593 -18.37 20.14 54.86
N ARG A 594 -17.51 19.18 54.46
CA ARG A 594 -16.03 19.01 54.68
C ARG A 594 -15.38 18.85 56.08
N ALA A 595 -14.34 17.99 56.08
CA ALA A 595 -13.06 17.97 56.86
C ALA A 595 -12.95 16.94 58.01
N SER A 596 -12.04 15.92 57.88
CA SER A 596 -10.64 15.83 58.40
C SER A 596 -10.58 15.13 59.78
N SER A 597 -9.68 14.20 60.15
CA SER A 597 -8.20 14.22 60.08
C SER A 597 -7.56 12.93 60.70
N THR A 598 -6.46 12.46 60.07
CA THR A 598 -5.14 11.94 60.56
C THR A 598 -4.88 10.97 61.75
N SER A 599 -3.94 10.03 61.44
CA SER A 599 -2.83 9.42 62.25
C SER A 599 -3.16 8.18 63.13
N SER A 600 -2.34 7.12 63.32
CA SER A 600 -0.88 6.91 63.20
C SER A 600 -0.48 5.39 63.19
N LYS A 601 0.68 5.10 62.58
CA LYS A 601 1.69 3.98 62.68
C LYS A 601 1.41 2.67 63.47
N ALA A 602 1.77 1.50 62.88
CA ALA A 602 3.05 0.77 63.11
C ALA A 602 3.05 -0.75 62.72
N LYS A 603 4.16 -1.17 62.07
CA LYS A 603 4.93 -2.45 62.14
C LYS A 603 4.26 -3.83 61.86
N ALA A 604 4.78 -4.55 60.85
CA ALA A 604 5.68 -5.72 60.99
C ALA A 604 5.62 -6.66 59.75
N ALA A 605 6.79 -7.09 59.26
CA ALA A 605 7.00 -8.23 58.35
C ALA A 605 7.03 -9.55 59.17
N PRO A 606 7.35 -10.78 58.66
CA PRO A 606 7.73 -11.18 57.30
C PRO A 606 7.24 -12.59 56.79
N GLN A 607 7.57 -12.89 55.53
CA GLN A 607 8.16 -14.15 55.01
C GLN A 607 7.36 -15.48 54.79
N ARG A 608 7.82 -16.13 53.69
CA ARG A 608 7.82 -17.57 53.27
C ARG A 608 6.65 -18.02 52.37
N THR A 609 6.83 -18.24 51.06
CA THR A 609 7.66 -19.20 50.25
C THR A 609 7.17 -20.64 50.23
N LEU A 610 7.31 -21.24 49.03
CA LEU A 610 7.34 -22.67 48.66
C LEU A 610 5.98 -23.33 48.42
N GLN A 611 5.82 -24.31 47.53
CA GLN A 611 6.46 -24.72 46.27
C GLN A 611 5.56 -25.88 45.81
N GLU A 612 5.30 -25.96 44.51
CA GLU A 612 4.94 -27.12 43.68
C GLU A 612 4.47 -28.44 44.35
N SER A 613 3.36 -28.97 43.83
CA SER A 613 3.11 -30.42 43.80
C SER A 613 2.55 -30.87 42.46
N PHE A 614 3.08 -32.02 42.05
CA PHE A 614 3.04 -32.68 40.75
C PHE A 614 1.70 -33.37 40.40
N ALA A 615 1.42 -33.34 39.10
CA ALA A 615 1.07 -34.46 38.21
C ALA A 615 -0.24 -35.26 38.32
N SER A 616 -0.82 -35.42 37.11
CA SER A 616 -1.49 -36.59 36.53
C SER A 616 -2.95 -36.88 36.92
N GLN A 617 -3.87 -36.74 35.94
CA GLN A 617 -4.35 -37.89 35.14
C GLN A 617 -5.39 -37.50 34.08
N ARG A 618 -5.22 -38.14 32.91
CA ARG A 618 -6.11 -38.38 31.76
C ARG A 618 -7.62 -38.35 32.04
N THR A 619 -8.41 -37.81 31.10
CA THR A 619 -9.14 -38.59 30.08
C THR A 619 -9.97 -37.69 29.13
N SER A 620 -10.21 -38.25 27.95
CA SER A 620 -10.87 -37.79 26.73
C SER A 620 -12.24 -37.10 26.82
N SER A 621 -12.48 -36.15 25.91
CA SER A 621 -13.70 -36.11 25.10
C SER A 621 -13.52 -35.30 23.81
N ARG A 622 -13.98 -35.88 22.71
CA ARG A 622 -14.15 -35.27 21.38
C ARG A 622 -15.20 -34.17 21.45
N SER A 623 -14.93 -33.02 20.83
CA SER A 623 -15.98 -32.17 20.26
C SER A 623 -15.51 -31.51 18.96
N THR A 624 -16.46 -31.43 18.05
CA THR A 624 -16.40 -31.10 16.63
C THR A 624 -16.12 -29.62 16.38
N ALA A 625 -15.12 -29.32 15.56
CA ALA A 625 -14.81 -27.97 15.08
C ALA A 625 -15.77 -27.54 13.96
N ASN A 626 -16.51 -26.45 14.20
CA ASN A 626 -17.23 -25.72 13.17
C ASN A 626 -16.24 -24.81 12.44
N ARG A 627 -16.14 -24.99 11.11
CA ARG A 627 -15.38 -24.13 10.19
C ARG A 627 -16.06 -22.76 10.07
N SER A 628 -15.39 -21.70 10.51
CA SER A 628 -15.68 -20.34 10.05
C SER A 628 -14.92 -20.09 8.74
N LYS A 629 -15.65 -19.62 7.72
CA LYS A 629 -15.12 -19.11 6.46
C LYS A 629 -14.21 -17.91 6.74
N ILE A 630 -12.98 -17.99 6.26
CA ILE A 630 -12.06 -16.84 6.16
C ILE A 630 -12.20 -16.34 4.72
N GLN A 631 -12.49 -15.05 4.59
CA GLN A 631 -12.62 -14.33 3.33
C GLN A 631 -11.28 -13.64 3.10
N TYR A 632 -10.55 -14.08 2.08
CA TYR A 632 -9.29 -13.47 1.66
C TYR A 632 -9.61 -12.21 0.83
N VAL A 633 -8.92 -11.12 1.16
CA VAL A 633 -8.79 -9.94 0.30
C VAL A 633 -7.53 -10.19 -0.51
N ASP A 634 -7.68 -10.20 -1.83
CA ASP A 634 -6.56 -10.29 -2.78
C ASP A 634 -5.82 -8.94 -2.75
N ASP A 635 -4.57 -8.94 -2.27
CA ASP A 635 -3.62 -7.85 -2.44
C ASP A 635 -2.67 -8.24 -3.58
N ASP A 636 -3.16 -8.11 -4.82
CA ASP A 636 -2.34 -7.99 -6.02
C ASP A 636 -2.15 -6.48 -6.27
N ASP A 637 -1.17 -5.86 -5.61
CA ASP A 637 -0.64 -4.54 -5.99
C ASP A 637 0.82 -4.46 -5.51
N ASP A 638 1.69 -5.15 -6.24
CA ASP A 638 3.14 -4.96 -6.28
C ASP A 638 3.65 -5.01 -7.72
#